data_AF-A0A843EB66-F1
#
_entry.id   AF-A0A843EB66-F1
#
_cell.length_a   1.000
_cell.length_b   1.000
_cell.length_c   1.000
_cell.angle_alpha   90.00
_cell.angle_beta   90.00
_cell.angle_gamma   90.00
#
_symmetry.space_group_name_H-M   'P 1'
#
loop_
_entity.id
_entity.type
_entity.pdbx_description
1 polymer ?
#
loop_
_entity_poly.entity_id
_entity_poly.type
_entity_poly.pdbx_seq_one_letter_code
_entity_poly.pdbx_strand_id
1 'polypeptide(L)'
;ENYSIVPVEDLNRYSVWVSHVVSMCPPFNTVYSNNPFTKRLFTEAGFKIKASPLYNRSVYSGTEVRRRMESDGDWRSLVPPAVADVIEKIDGVGRVKSLSGKDAEL
;
A
#
# COMPACT_ATOMS: atom_id res chain seq x y z
N GLU A 1 4.78 0.20 -23.12
CA GLU A 1 4.17 -0.12 -21.80
C GLU A 1 3.89 1.20 -21.09
N ASN A 2 2.73 1.34 -20.44
CA ASN A 2 2.27 2.64 -19.90
C ASN A 2 2.41 2.76 -18.37
N TYR A 3 3.03 1.78 -17.72
CA TYR A 3 3.27 1.78 -16.27
C TYR A 3 4.52 0.95 -15.94
N SER A 4 5.08 1.18 -14.75
CA SER A 4 6.16 0.37 -14.15
C SER A 4 5.83 0.12 -12.69
N ILE A 5 6.13 -1.09 -12.19
CA ILE A 5 5.96 -1.46 -10.78
C ILE A 5 7.36 -1.62 -10.19
N VAL A 6 7.73 -0.73 -9.27
CA VAL A 6 9.06 -0.70 -8.65
C VAL A 6 8.92 -0.90 -7.14
N PRO A 7 9.49 -1.98 -6.55
CA PRO A 7 9.57 -2.11 -5.11
C PRO A 7 10.56 -1.09 -4.55
N VAL A 8 10.14 -0.34 -3.52
CA VAL A 8 11.00 0.64 -2.82
C VAL A 8 10.99 0.31 -1.34
N GLU A 9 12.17 0.09 -0.77
CA GLU A 9 12.32 -0.19 0.66
C GLU A 9 12.36 1.10 1.48
N ASP A 10 11.86 1.05 2.72
CA ASP A 10 11.93 2.18 3.63
C ASP A 10 13.31 2.28 4.28
N LEU A 11 13.99 3.42 4.10
CA LEU A 11 15.35 3.64 4.61
C LEU A 11 15.42 4.12 6.07
N ASN A 12 14.29 4.37 6.74
CA ASN A 12 14.22 5.03 8.05
C ASN A 12 15.03 6.34 8.16
N ARG A 13 15.29 7.00 7.03
CA ARG A 13 16.04 8.26 6.91
C ARG A 13 15.37 9.18 5.90
N TYR A 14 14.50 10.05 6.39
CA TYR A 14 13.66 10.87 5.52
C TYR A 14 14.40 11.89 4.66
N SER A 15 15.55 12.39 5.13
CA SER A 15 16.38 13.36 4.40
C SER A 15 16.90 12.84 3.06
N VAL A 16 17.00 11.53 2.87
CA VAL A 16 17.49 10.90 1.63
C VAL A 16 16.42 10.07 0.92
N TRP A 17 15.21 10.00 1.48
CA TRP A 17 14.15 9.12 0.97
C TRP A 17 13.68 9.51 -0.43
N VAL A 18 13.55 10.80 -0.74
CA VAL A 18 13.17 11.24 -2.10
C VAL A 18 14.24 10.85 -3.12
N SER A 19 15.52 11.09 -2.83
CA SER A 19 16.61 10.71 -3.72
C SER A 19 16.67 9.20 -3.94
N HIS A 20 16.37 8.41 -2.90
CA HIS A 20 16.26 6.95 -3.02
C HIS A 20 15.12 6.54 -3.97
N VAL A 21 13.92 7.10 -3.81
CA VAL A 21 12.79 6.83 -4.73
C VAL A 21 13.16 7.22 -6.16
N VAL A 22 13.78 8.38 -6.37
CA VAL A 22 14.18 8.87 -7.69
C VAL A 22 15.24 7.98 -8.33
N SER A 23 16.20 7.45 -7.57
CA SER A 23 17.22 6.53 -8.12
C SER A 23 16.66 5.16 -8.52
N MET A 24 15.56 4.74 -7.92
CA MET A 24 14.94 3.42 -8.16
C MET A 24 13.92 3.44 -9.30
N CYS A 25 13.30 4.59 -9.56
CA CYS A 25 12.20 4.71 -10.52
C CYS A 25 12.66 5.28 -11.87
N PRO A 26 11.97 4.93 -12.98
CA PRO A 26 12.09 5.68 -14.23
C PRO A 26 11.78 7.17 -14.03
N PRO A 27 12.26 8.08 -14.89
CA PRO A 27 12.01 9.50 -14.74
C PRO A 27 10.51 9.85 -14.64
N PHE A 28 10.16 10.67 -13.66
CA PHE A 28 8.79 11.15 -13.44
C PHE A 28 8.77 12.64 -13.07
N ASN A 29 7.64 13.30 -13.34
CA ASN A 29 7.49 14.75 -13.12
C ASN A 29 6.40 15.12 -12.10
N THR A 30 5.46 14.21 -11.82
CA THR A 30 4.30 14.46 -10.97
C THR A 30 4.12 13.32 -9.99
N VAL A 31 3.98 13.63 -8.71
CA VAL A 31 3.75 12.67 -7.63
C VAL A 31 2.32 12.79 -7.14
N TYR A 32 1.62 11.66 -7.06
CA TYR A 32 0.28 11.57 -6.49
C TYR A 32 0.37 10.97 -5.09
N SER A 33 -0.03 11.73 -4.07
CA SER A 33 -0.08 11.22 -2.70
C SER A 33 -1.15 11.94 -1.89
N ASN A 34 -1.74 11.22 -0.94
CA ASN A 34 -2.62 11.79 0.08
C ASN A 34 -1.99 11.80 1.48
N ASN A 35 -0.76 11.28 1.62
CA ASN A 35 -0.01 11.32 2.88
C ASN A 35 0.66 12.70 3.04
N PRO A 36 0.37 13.47 4.12
CA PRO A 36 0.92 14.81 4.32
C PRO A 36 2.46 14.85 4.34
N PHE A 37 3.09 13.82 4.90
CA PHE A 37 4.53 13.73 5.05
C PHE A 37 5.23 13.45 3.71
N THR A 38 4.72 12.50 2.92
CA THR A 38 5.20 12.27 1.54
C THR A 38 5.06 13.52 0.67
N LYS A 39 3.93 14.24 0.78
CA LYS A 39 3.73 15.51 0.06
C LYS A 39 4.82 16.51 0.42
N ARG A 40 5.12 16.66 1.71
CA ARG A 40 6.13 17.61 2.20
C ARG A 40 7.50 17.30 1.62
N LEU A 41 7.97 16.05 1.76
CA LEU A 41 9.31 15.64 1.29
C LEU A 41 9.50 15.90 -0.21
N PHE A 42 8.56 15.49 -1.05
CA PHE A 42 8.66 15.70 -2.49
C PHE A 42 8.48 17.16 -2.91
N THR A 43 7.68 17.95 -2.17
CA THR A 43 7.57 19.40 -2.41
C THR A 43 8.91 20.09 -2.14
N GLU A 44 9.57 19.77 -1.02
CA GLU A 44 10.90 20.31 -0.69
C GLU A 44 11.96 19.91 -1.70
N ALA A 45 11.82 18.74 -2.34
CA ALA A 45 12.67 18.28 -3.43
C ALA A 45 12.30 18.86 -4.82
N GLY A 46 11.32 19.76 -4.90
CA GLY A 46 10.96 20.46 -6.14
C GLY A 46 10.02 19.70 -7.10
N PHE A 47 9.37 18.62 -6.66
CA PHE A 47 8.43 17.87 -7.49
C PHE A 47 7.02 18.47 -7.50
N LYS A 48 6.30 18.29 -8.62
CA LYS A 48 4.88 18.63 -8.70
C LYS A 48 4.05 17.61 -7.93
N ILE A 49 3.28 18.08 -6.93
CA ILE A 49 2.39 17.24 -6.13
C ILE A 49 0.94 17.38 -6.55
N LYS A 50 0.22 16.25 -6.61
CA LYS A 50 -1.24 16.21 -6.74
C LYS A 50 -1.85 15.29 -5.69
N ALA A 51 -3.04 15.66 -5.20
CA ALA A 51 -3.88 14.74 -4.44
C ALA A 51 -4.61 13.81 -5.41
N SER A 52 -4.86 12.57 -4.99
CA SER A 52 -5.74 11.66 -5.72
C SER A 52 -7.14 11.69 -5.11
N PRO A 53 -8.21 11.65 -5.92
CA PRO A 53 -9.55 11.38 -5.42
C PRO A 53 -9.55 10.10 -4.59
N LEU A 54 -10.20 10.14 -3.45
CA LEU A 54 -10.36 8.98 -2.57
C LEU A 54 -11.73 8.37 -2.85
N TYR A 55 -11.76 7.14 -3.35
CA TYR A 55 -13.01 6.44 -3.66
C TYR A 55 -13.44 5.58 -2.47
N ASN A 56 -14.63 5.86 -1.91
CA ASN A 56 -15.32 5.07 -0.89
C ASN A 56 -14.41 4.44 0.20
N ARG A 57 -13.68 5.28 0.96
CA ARG A 57 -12.65 4.84 1.93
C ARG A 57 -13.16 3.98 3.08
N SER A 58 -14.42 4.12 3.45
CA SER A 58 -15.02 3.28 4.51
C SER A 58 -15.14 1.83 4.08
N VAL A 59 -15.21 1.57 2.77
CA VAL A 59 -15.33 0.23 2.19
C VAL A 59 -14.01 -0.23 1.57
N TYR A 60 -13.39 0.59 0.72
CA TYR A 60 -12.14 0.25 0.02
C TYR A 60 -10.93 0.76 0.79
N SER A 61 -10.53 -0.02 1.80
CA SER A 61 -9.28 0.19 2.52
C SER A 61 -8.63 -1.14 2.88
N GLY A 62 -7.29 -1.17 2.92
CA GLY A 62 -6.56 -2.34 3.38
C GLY A 62 -6.92 -2.74 4.82
N THR A 63 -7.32 -1.78 5.66
CA THR A 63 -7.80 -2.04 7.02
C THR A 63 -9.10 -2.84 7.01
N GLU A 64 -10.10 -2.46 6.22
CA GLU A 64 -11.37 -3.20 6.14
C GLU A 64 -11.19 -4.57 5.49
N VAL A 65 -10.34 -4.67 4.45
CA VAL A 65 -10.00 -5.95 3.83
C VAL A 65 -9.42 -6.92 4.86
N ARG A 66 -8.40 -6.50 5.63
CA ARG A 66 -7.78 -7.34 6.66
C ARG A 66 -8.75 -7.67 7.80
N ARG A 67 -9.57 -6.71 8.24
CA ARG A 67 -10.62 -6.96 9.25
C ARG A 67 -11.58 -8.07 8.81
N ARG A 68 -12.02 -8.07 7.54
CA ARG A 68 -12.88 -9.12 7.00
C ARG A 68 -12.15 -10.46 6.86
N MET A 69 -10.86 -10.47 6.53
CA MET A 69 -10.05 -11.69 6.55
C MET A 69 -9.98 -12.31 7.96
N GLU A 70 -9.76 -11.48 8.98
CA GLU A 70 -9.70 -11.92 10.39
C GLU A 70 -11.05 -12.41 10.91
N SER A 71 -12.15 -11.82 10.46
CA SER A 71 -13.51 -12.12 10.94
C SER A 71 -14.30 -13.08 10.05
N ASP A 72 -13.65 -13.81 9.14
CA ASP A 72 -14.31 -14.70 8.17
C ASP A 72 -15.40 -14.02 7.32
N GLY A 73 -15.27 -12.71 7.10
CA GLY A 73 -16.17 -11.92 6.27
C GLY A 73 -15.79 -11.95 4.78
N ASP A 74 -16.65 -11.37 3.95
CA ASP A 74 -16.42 -11.28 2.50
C ASP A 74 -15.40 -10.20 2.14
N TRP A 75 -14.12 -10.54 2.22
CA TRP A 75 -13.00 -9.70 1.76
C TRP A 75 -12.77 -9.79 0.26
N ARG A 76 -13.24 -10.85 -0.41
CA ARG A 76 -12.99 -11.11 -1.84
C ARG A 76 -13.69 -10.06 -2.72
N SER A 77 -14.89 -9.62 -2.34
CA SER A 77 -15.61 -8.55 -3.07
C SER A 77 -14.92 -7.18 -3.00
N LEU A 78 -13.92 -6.99 -2.13
CA LEU A 78 -13.20 -5.72 -1.96
C LEU A 78 -11.91 -5.64 -2.78
N VAL A 79 -11.52 -6.71 -3.48
CA VAL A 79 -10.28 -6.78 -4.26
C VAL A 79 -10.54 -7.33 -5.67
N PRO A 80 -9.71 -7.00 -6.68
CA PRO A 80 -9.79 -7.65 -7.98
C PRO A 80 -9.60 -9.18 -7.89
N PRO A 81 -10.23 -9.98 -8.77
CA PRO A 81 -10.10 -11.45 -8.75
C PRO A 81 -8.64 -11.94 -8.75
N ALA A 82 -7.80 -11.34 -9.60
CA ALA A 82 -6.37 -11.69 -9.67
C ALA A 82 -5.61 -11.47 -8.34
N VAL A 83 -6.05 -10.52 -7.52
CA VAL A 83 -5.46 -10.28 -6.18
C VAL A 83 -5.96 -11.34 -5.19
N ALA A 84 -7.23 -11.74 -5.27
CA ALA A 84 -7.77 -12.83 -4.46
C ALA A 84 -7.01 -14.14 -4.72
N ASP A 85 -6.76 -14.47 -5.99
CA ASP A 85 -5.99 -15.65 -6.40
C ASP A 85 -4.58 -15.65 -5.78
N VAL A 86 -3.92 -14.49 -5.76
CA VAL A 86 -2.58 -14.36 -5.15
C VAL A 86 -2.64 -14.57 -3.65
N ILE A 87 -3.62 -13.96 -2.97
CA ILE A 87 -3.81 -14.09 -1.52
C ILE A 87 -4.03 -15.55 -1.13
N GLU A 88 -4.84 -16.29 -1.89
CA GLU A 88 -5.11 -17.70 -1.64
C GLU A 88 -3.87 -18.57 -1.86
N LYS A 89 -3.12 -18.34 -2.94
CA LYS A 89 -1.88 -19.09 -3.25
C LYS A 89 -0.80 -18.97 -2.18
N ILE A 90 -0.77 -17.88 -1.43
CA ILE A 90 0.25 -17.63 -0.39
C ILE A 90 -0.26 -17.86 1.03
N ASP A 91 -1.47 -18.40 1.18
CA ASP A 91 -2.19 -18.51 2.45
C ASP A 91 -2.22 -17.19 3.25
N GLY A 92 -2.59 -16.10 2.56
CA GLY A 92 -2.60 -14.76 3.14
C GLY A 92 -3.61 -14.61 4.29
N VAL A 93 -4.77 -15.28 4.20
CA VAL A 93 -5.80 -15.23 5.25
C VAL A 93 -5.32 -15.97 6.50
N GLY A 94 -4.76 -17.17 6.35
CA GLY A 94 -4.20 -17.93 7.47
C GLY A 94 -3.13 -17.13 8.21
N ARG A 95 -2.19 -16.52 7.45
CA ARG A 95 -1.14 -15.66 8.00
C ARG A 95 -1.67 -14.43 8.75
N VAL A 96 -2.70 -13.76 8.21
CA VAL A 96 -3.30 -12.60 8.88
C VAL A 96 -3.91 -13.04 10.22
N LYS A 97 -4.64 -14.16 10.26
CA LYS A 97 -5.21 -14.69 11.49
C LYS A 97 -4.15 -15.06 12.52
N SER A 98 -3.09 -15.76 12.11
CA SER A 98 -2.01 -16.18 13.03
C SER A 98 -1.29 -14.98 13.66
N LEU A 99 -1.14 -13.87 12.93
CA LEU A 99 -0.50 -12.66 13.42
C LEU A 99 -1.43 -11.75 14.24
N SER A 100 -2.75 -11.94 14.13
CA SER A 100 -3.75 -11.14 14.86
C SER A 100 -3.87 -11.48 16.35
N GLY A 101 -3.05 -12.43 16.84
CA GLY A 101 -2.91 -12.72 18.27
C GLY A 101 -3.99 -13.61 18.89
N LYS A 102 -4.97 -14.09 18.10
CA LYS A 102 -6.00 -15.02 18.60
C LYS A 102 -5.51 -16.47 18.78
N ASP A 103 -4.39 -16.82 18.15
CA ASP A 103 -3.74 -18.15 18.27
C ASP A 103 -2.41 -18.08 19.04
N ALA A 104 -2.06 -16.94 19.66
CA ALA A 104 -0.82 -16.80 20.44
C ALA A 104 -0.89 -17.43 21.84
N GLU A 105 -1.97 -18.14 22.16
CA GLU A 105 -2.21 -18.85 23.43
C GLU A 105 -2.64 -20.31 23.22
N LEU A 106 -1.88 -21.07 22.42
CA LEU A 106 -1.91 -22.54 22.44
C LEU A 106 -0.50 -23.13 22.47
#